data_AF-A0A1E5XL17-F1
#
_entry.id   AF-A0A1E5XL17-F1
#
_cell.length_a   1.000
_cell.length_b   1.000
_cell.length_c   1.000
_cell.angle_alpha   90.00
_cell.angle_beta   90.00
_cell.angle_gamma   90.00
#
_symmetry.space_group_name_H-M   'P 1'
#
loop_
_entity.id
_entity.type
_entity.pdbx_description
1 polymer ?
#
loop_
_entity_poly.entity_id
_entity_poly.type
_entity_poly.pdbx_seq_one_letter_code
_entity_poly.pdbx_strand_id
1 'polypeptide(L)'
;MPLALSQLTLKGIGSIAFMAYIATLFGFGAWAWLLSRYNTGQVAPFALFVPVAGIASAALFLGEAITEVEIIGSVLVFAGLLLNVFGPRLLRRKPA
;
A
#
# COMPACT_ATOMS: atom_id res chain seq x y z
N MET A 1 31.62 9.63 -4.08
CA MET A 1 30.46 10.42 -3.62
C MET A 1 30.18 11.74 -4.36
N PRO A 2 31.09 12.41 -5.12
CA PRO A 2 30.72 13.67 -5.81
C PRO A 2 29.96 13.49 -7.14
N LEU A 3 29.91 12.29 -7.73
CA LEU A 3 29.19 12.05 -9.00
C LEU A 3 27.66 12.02 -8.89
N ALA A 4 27.09 11.86 -7.70
CA ALA A 4 25.64 11.77 -7.53
C ALA A 4 24.95 13.13 -7.70
N LEU A 5 25.63 14.22 -7.31
CA LEU A 5 25.11 15.58 -7.47
C LEU A 5 25.29 16.12 -8.89
N SER A 6 26.26 15.63 -9.66
CA SER A 6 26.49 16.10 -11.03
C SER A 6 25.47 15.56 -12.04
N GLN A 7 24.71 14.52 -11.68
CA GLN A 7 23.64 13.92 -12.48
C GLN A 7 22.25 14.25 -11.94
N LEU A 8 22.12 15.28 -11.08
CA LEU A 8 20.82 15.70 -10.55
C LEU A 8 19.97 16.26 -11.69
N THR A 9 19.14 15.40 -12.27
CA THR A 9 18.19 15.81 -13.31
C THR A 9 16.98 16.47 -12.67
N LEU A 10 16.39 17.45 -13.36
CA LEU A 10 15.15 18.10 -12.92
C LEU A 10 14.03 17.06 -12.68
N LYS A 11 14.03 15.97 -13.47
CA LYS A 11 13.13 14.82 -13.31
C LYS A 11 13.36 14.06 -12.01
N GLY A 12 14.62 13.87 -11.59
CA GLY A 12 14.97 13.23 -10.32
C GLY A 12 14.50 14.07 -9.12
N ILE A 13 14.75 15.38 -9.16
CA ILE A 13 14.26 16.32 -8.12
C ILE A 13 12.73 16.28 -8.05
N GLY A 14 12.05 16.33 -9.20
CA GLY A 14 10.59 16.25 -9.27
C GLY A 14 10.04 14.94 -8.71
N SER A 15 10.71 13.81 -8.95
CA SER A 15 10.31 12.49 -8.43
C SER A 15 10.43 12.44 -6.90
N ILE A 16 11.53 12.96 -6.35
CA ILE A 16 11.74 13.04 -4.90
C ILE A 16 10.70 13.96 -4.26
N ALA A 17 10.48 15.15 -4.84
CA ALA A 17 9.48 16.10 -4.33
C ALA A 17 8.07 15.50 -4.37
N PHE A 18 7.71 14.79 -5.45
CA PHE A 18 6.43 14.09 -5.55
C PHE A 18 6.28 13.03 -4.45
N MET A 19 7.29 12.18 -4.23
CA MET A 19 7.22 11.16 -3.18
C MET A 19 7.18 11.76 -1.77
N ALA A 20 8.07 12.71 -1.50
CA ALA A 20 8.23 13.28 -0.17
C ALA A 20 7.07 14.19 0.25
N TYR A 21 6.51 14.96 -0.68
CA TYR A 21 5.39 15.84 -0.39
C TYR A 21 4.09 15.20 -0.82
N ILE A 22 3.85 14.97 -2.11
CA ILE A 22 2.52 14.58 -2.60
C ILE A 22 2.12 13.19 -2.07
N ALA A 23 2.93 12.16 -2.30
CA ALA A 23 2.58 10.80 -1.88
C ALA A 23 2.48 10.68 -0.35
N THR A 24 3.40 11.33 0.38
CA THR A 24 3.46 11.27 1.84
C THR A 24 2.33 12.05 2.50
N LEU A 25 2.11 13.32 2.12
CA LEU A 25 1.00 14.13 2.68
C LEU A 25 -0.35 13.51 2.32
N PHE A 26 -0.50 13.01 1.09
CA PHE A 26 -1.73 12.34 0.68
C PHE A 26 -1.94 11.04 1.47
N GLY A 27 -0.91 10.21 1.61
CA GLY A 27 -0.99 8.95 2.36
C GLY A 27 -1.34 9.17 3.83
N PHE A 28 -0.58 10.03 4.52
CA PHE A 28 -0.85 10.35 5.92
C PHE A 28 -2.17 11.11 6.11
N GLY A 29 -2.49 12.05 5.22
CA GLY A 29 -3.74 12.79 5.26
C GLY A 29 -4.96 11.89 5.08
N ALA A 30 -4.94 11.00 4.09
CA ALA A 30 -5.98 9.99 3.89
C ALA A 30 -6.08 9.05 5.10
N TRP A 31 -4.96 8.60 5.64
CA TRP A 31 -4.96 7.73 6.82
C TRP A 31 -5.53 8.42 8.06
N ALA A 32 -5.11 9.66 8.34
CA ALA A 32 -5.65 10.45 9.44
C ALA A 32 -7.15 10.73 9.25
N TRP A 33 -7.59 11.03 8.02
CA TRP A 33 -9.00 11.20 7.70
C TRP A 33 -9.80 9.93 7.94
N LEU A 34 -9.32 8.76 7.49
CA LEU A 34 -9.97 7.48 7.74
C LEU A 34 -10.05 7.18 9.24
N LEU A 35 -8.98 7.40 10.00
CA LEU A 35 -8.96 7.19 11.45
C LEU A 35 -9.91 8.14 12.20
N SER A 36 -10.13 9.35 11.69
CA SER A 36 -11.12 10.27 12.28
C SER A 36 -12.57 9.86 12.04
N ARG A 37 -12.85 9.04 11.01
CA ARG A 37 -14.21 8.63 10.62
C ARG A 37 -14.54 7.18 10.93
N TYR A 38 -13.55 6.30 11.01
CA TYR A 38 -13.71 4.87 11.21
C TYR A 38 -12.87 4.38 12.40
N ASN A 39 -13.35 3.34 13.09
CA ASN A 39 -12.63 2.77 14.21
C ASN A 39 -11.29 2.16 13.74
N THR A 40 -10.24 2.27 14.55
CA THR A 40 -8.86 1.87 14.21
C THR A 40 -8.77 0.43 13.68
N GLY A 41 -9.57 -0.47 14.25
CA GLY A 41 -9.63 -1.89 13.85
C GLY A 41 -10.20 -2.14 12.45
N GLN A 42 -10.91 -1.18 11.83
CA GLN A 42 -11.41 -1.30 10.46
C GLN A 42 -10.39 -0.80 9.43
N VAL A 43 -9.54 0.16 9.81
CA VAL A 43 -8.60 0.83 8.88
C VAL A 43 -7.25 0.12 8.85
N ALA A 44 -6.77 -0.37 10.00
CA ALA A 44 -5.48 -1.07 10.12
C ALA A 44 -5.27 -2.24 9.12
N PRO A 45 -6.28 -3.09 8.82
CA PRO A 45 -6.08 -4.23 7.93
C PRO A 45 -5.72 -3.79 6.51
N PHE A 46 -6.29 -2.68 6.02
CA PHE A 46 -6.07 -2.19 4.67
C PHE A 46 -4.60 -1.87 4.35
N ALA A 47 -3.74 -1.67 5.35
CA ALA A 47 -2.30 -1.55 5.14
C ALA A 47 -1.68 -2.80 4.50
N LEU A 48 -2.26 -3.99 4.74
CA LEU A 48 -1.86 -5.22 4.07
C LEU A 48 -2.17 -5.18 2.56
N PHE A 49 -3.09 -4.34 2.10
CA PHE A 49 -3.39 -4.23 0.67
C PHE A 49 -2.30 -3.49 -0.12
N VAL A 50 -1.43 -2.73 0.55
CA VAL A 50 -0.37 -1.91 -0.08
C VAL A 50 0.49 -2.68 -1.09
N PRO A 51 1.07 -3.86 -0.77
CA PRO A 51 1.87 -4.62 -1.75
C PRO A 51 1.08 -5.03 -3.00
N VAL A 52 -0.18 -5.44 -2.83
CA VAL A 52 -1.04 -5.83 -3.97
C VAL A 52 -1.30 -4.63 -4.88
N ALA A 53 -1.63 -3.47 -4.29
CA ALA A 53 -1.81 -2.23 -5.04
C ALA A 53 -0.51 -1.74 -5.69
N GLY A 54 0.64 -1.93 -5.02
CA GLY A 54 1.96 -1.57 -5.52
C GLY A 54 2.35 -2.36 -6.76
N ILE A 55 2.21 -3.69 -6.72
CA ILE A 55 2.49 -4.59 -7.86
C ILE A 55 1.52 -4.30 -9.01
N ALA A 56 0.23 -4.14 -8.71
CA ALA A 56 -0.77 -3.76 -9.72
C ALA A 56 -0.42 -2.41 -10.40
N SER A 57 0.04 -1.43 -9.61
CA SER A 57 0.46 -0.13 -10.15
C SER A 57 1.74 -0.24 -10.98
N ALA A 58 2.72 -1.04 -10.57
CA ALA A 58 3.93 -1.29 -11.35
C ALA A 58 3.59 -1.94 -12.71
N ALA A 59 2.71 -2.94 -12.72
CA ALA A 59 2.25 -3.56 -13.95
C ALA A 59 1.47 -2.59 -14.86
N LEU A 60 0.59 -1.75 -14.30
CA LEU A 60 -0.26 -0.85 -15.08
C LEU A 60 0.46 0.42 -15.58
N PHE A 61 1.27 1.05 -14.73
CA PHE A 61 1.92 2.33 -15.04
C PHE A 61 3.34 2.18 -15.58
N LEU A 62 4.10 1.18 -15.11
CA LEU A 62 5.46 0.94 -15.58
C LEU A 62 5.52 -0.16 -16.66
N GLY A 63 4.48 -1.00 -16.78
CA GLY A 63 4.45 -2.10 -17.75
C GLY A 63 5.38 -3.26 -17.37
N GLU A 64 5.75 -3.38 -16.09
CA GLU A 64 6.63 -4.44 -15.61
C GLU A 64 5.94 -5.80 -15.65
N ALA A 65 6.69 -6.84 -16.04
CA ALA A 65 6.20 -8.20 -16.05
C ALA A 65 6.07 -8.71 -14.61
N ILE A 66 4.85 -9.07 -14.23
CA ILE A 66 4.58 -9.62 -12.90
C ILE A 66 5.18 -11.02 -12.80
N THR A 67 6.03 -11.24 -11.82
CA THR A 67 6.67 -12.53 -11.56
C THR A 67 5.74 -13.47 -10.78
N GLU A 68 5.97 -14.78 -10.88
CA GLU A 68 5.19 -15.78 -10.12
C GLU A 68 5.26 -15.55 -8.61
N VAL A 69 6.43 -15.11 -8.10
CA VAL A 69 6.64 -14.83 -6.67
C VAL A 69 5.79 -13.65 -6.21
N GLU A 70 5.68 -12.59 -7.03
CA GLU A 70 4.84 -11.42 -6.73
C GLU A 70 3.35 -11.78 -6.72
N ILE A 71 2.91 -12.66 -7.62
CA ILE A 71 1.53 -13.16 -7.64
C ILE A 71 1.25 -13.95 -6.37
N ILE A 72 2.10 -14.93 -6.03
CA ILE A 72 1.91 -15.77 -4.84
C ILE A 72 1.91 -14.91 -3.57
N GLY A 73 2.87 -13.99 -3.45
CA GLY A 73 2.95 -13.04 -2.34
C GLY A 73 1.71 -12.16 -2.23
N SER A 74 1.24 -11.61 -3.35
CA SER A 74 0.02 -10.79 -3.39
C SER A 74 -1.21 -11.56 -2.95
N VAL A 75 -1.38 -12.80 -3.44
CA VAL A 75 -2.49 -13.67 -3.06
C VAL A 75 -2.44 -14.00 -1.57
N LEU A 76 -1.27 -14.33 -1.02
CA LEU A 76 -1.10 -14.66 0.39
C LEU A 76 -1.44 -13.46 1.29
N VAL A 77 -0.93 -12.28 0.94
CA VAL A 77 -1.23 -11.05 1.69
C VAL A 77 -2.71 -10.68 1.59
N PHE A 78 -3.31 -10.78 0.40
CA PHE A 78 -4.73 -10.52 0.21
C PHE A 78 -5.61 -11.51 0.96
N ALA A 79 -5.24 -12.79 1.00
CA ALA A 79 -5.91 -13.80 1.81
C ALA A 79 -5.83 -13.45 3.31
N GLY A 80 -4.65 -13.05 3.79
CA GLY A 80 -4.47 -12.55 5.17
C GLY A 80 -5.35 -11.34 5.49
N LEU A 81 -5.46 -10.39 4.56
CA LEU A 81 -6.36 -9.23 4.66
C LEU A 81 -7.84 -9.67 4.78
N LEU A 82 -8.29 -10.56 3.90
CA LEU A 82 -9.67 -11.08 3.94
C LEU A 82 -9.95 -11.76 5.28
N LEU A 83 -9.04 -12.59 5.76
CA LEU A 83 -9.17 -13.23 7.08
C LEU A 83 -9.21 -12.20 8.21
N ASN A 84 -8.43 -11.12 8.13
CA ASN A 84 -8.41 -10.09 9.16
C ASN A 84 -9.74 -9.28 9.19
N VAL A 85 -10.27 -8.94 8.02
CA VAL A 85 -11.52 -8.17 7.88
C VAL A 85 -12.77 -9.00 8.21
N PHE A 86 -12.81 -10.26 7.75
CA PHE A 86 -13.98 -11.14 7.92
C PHE A 86 -13.88 -12.08 9.12
N GLY A 87 -12.69 -12.30 9.67
CA GLY A 87 -12.43 -13.19 10.82
C GLY A 87 -13.27 -12.86 12.06
N PRO A 88 -13.39 -11.59 12.49
CA PRO A 88 -14.25 -11.22 13.62
C PRO A 88 -15.74 -11.55 13.37
N ARG A 89 -16.20 -11.53 12.11
CA ARG A 89 -17.58 -11.90 11.73
C ARG A 89 -17.77 -13.41 11.67
N LEU A 90 -16.74 -14.16 11.30
CA LEU A 90 -16.73 -15.62 11.24
C LEU A 90 -16.60 -16.27 12.63
N LEU A 91 -15.84 -15.64 13.54
CA LEU A 91 -15.66 -16.08 14.93
C LEU A 91 -16.86 -15.74 15.82
N ARG A 92 -17.70 -14.78 15.42
CA ARG A 92 -19.00 -14.50 16.07
C ARG A 92 -20.07 -15.53 15.66
N ARG A 93 -19.70 -16.81 15.55
CA ARG A 93 -20.66 -17.91 15.57
C ARG A 93 -21.25 -17.96 16.99
N LYS A 94 -22.54 -17.61 17.04
CA LYS A 94 -23.52 -17.71 18.15
C LYS A 94 -23.00 -18.45 19.40
N PRO A 95 -23.03 -17.85 20.61
CA PRO A 95 -23.11 -18.67 21.81
C PRO A 95 -24.37 -19.54 21.68
N ALA A 96 -24.20 -20.85 21.88
CA ALA A 96 -25.29 -21.82 21.95
C ALA A 96 -26.18 -21.54 23.17
#